data_AF-A0A9Q3WI34-F1
#
_entry.id   AF-A0A9Q3WI34-F1
#
_cell.length_a   1.000
_cell.length_b   1.000
_cell.length_c   1.000
_cell.angle_alpha   90.00
_cell.angle_beta   90.00
_cell.angle_gamma   90.00
#
_symmetry.space_group_name_H-M   'P 1'
#
loop_
_entity.id
_entity.type
_entity.pdbx_description
1 polymer ?
#
loop_
_entity_poly.entity_id
_entity_poly.type
_entity_poly.pdbx_seq_one_letter_code
_entity_poly.pdbx_strand_id
1 'polypeptide(L)'
;MAFSPSEECVAALLGGLHWDDEKPLSRLGKILESNRKLQDRLDGALVVDNSGPEVRVALEPDKNALEVVARKNAIGHLWLATGVAMPPVTVVTCPLDNLPTVAREILFGQTSSWTVVQPGAYRFNILETEDFDDRKFIVRTVIHEEIGTEVTFNSP
;
A
#
# COMPACT_ATOMS: atom_id res chain seq x y z
N MET A 1 7.79 17.30 7.17
CA MET A 1 6.98 16.39 7.99
C MET A 1 7.77 15.14 8.27
N ALA A 2 7.73 14.64 9.51
CA ALA A 2 8.24 13.31 9.86
C ALA A 2 7.15 12.27 9.57
N PHE A 3 7.54 11.07 9.16
CA PHE A 3 6.63 9.95 8.98
C PHE A 3 6.13 9.44 10.33
N SER A 4 4.89 8.94 10.38
CA SER A 4 4.41 8.15 11.51
C SER A 4 5.08 6.77 11.53
N PRO A 5 5.11 6.05 12.66
CA PRO A 5 5.72 4.73 12.74
C PRO A 5 5.18 3.70 11.72
N SER A 6 3.90 3.80 11.35
CA SER A 6 3.31 2.95 10.31
C SER A 6 3.77 3.34 8.89
N GLU A 7 3.85 4.64 8.60
CA GLU A 7 4.39 5.13 7.33
C GLU A 7 5.87 4.79 7.17
N GLU A 8 6.64 4.89 8.25
CA GLU A 8 8.04 4.47 8.27
C GLU A 8 8.18 2.96 8.01
N CYS A 9 7.30 2.14 8.56
CA CYS A 9 7.30 0.69 8.34
C CYS A 9 6.97 0.32 6.89
N VAL A 10 5.97 0.98 6.28
CA VAL A 10 5.64 0.78 4.86
C VAL A 10 6.76 1.30 3.96
N ALA A 11 7.35 2.45 4.28
CA ALA A 11 8.52 2.98 3.60
C ALA A 11 9.72 2.02 3.63
N ALA A 12 9.93 1.37 4.77
CA ALA A 12 11.01 0.41 4.99
C ALA A 12 10.80 -0.87 4.17
N LEU A 13 9.58 -1.42 4.14
CA LEU A 13 9.21 -2.54 3.27
C LEU A 13 9.47 -2.23 1.79
N LEU A 14 8.99 -1.08 1.30
CA LEU A 14 9.19 -0.65 -0.09
C LEU A 14 10.67 -0.41 -0.41
N GLY A 15 11.43 0.11 0.56
CA GLY A 15 12.88 0.26 0.46
C GLY A 15 13.60 -1.08 0.29
N GLY A 16 13.14 -2.13 0.97
CA GLY A 16 13.65 -3.49 0.82
C GLY A 16 13.30 -4.13 -0.53
N LEU A 17 12.05 -3.98 -1.00
CA LEU A 17 11.61 -4.52 -2.30
C LEU A 17 12.35 -3.90 -3.50
N HIS A 18 12.68 -2.61 -3.43
CA HIS A 18 13.41 -1.89 -4.48
C HIS A 18 14.90 -1.74 -4.18
N TRP A 19 15.43 -2.52 -3.25
CA TRP A 19 16.85 -2.47 -2.93
C TRP A 19 17.68 -2.94 -4.12
N ASP A 20 18.61 -2.09 -4.55
CA ASP A 20 19.54 -2.34 -5.65
C ASP A 20 20.93 -1.95 -5.14
N ASP A 21 21.78 -2.95 -4.86
CA ASP A 21 23.13 -2.78 -4.30
C ASP A 21 24.04 -1.89 -5.16
N GLU A 22 23.69 -1.67 -6.43
CA GLU A 22 24.47 -0.87 -7.37
C GLU A 22 24.08 0.64 -7.36
N LYS A 23 23.05 1.04 -6.61
CA LYS A 23 22.57 2.44 -6.55
C LYS A 23 22.73 3.06 -5.17
N PRO A 24 23.01 4.38 -5.09
CA PRO A 24 23.02 5.08 -3.81
C PRO A 24 21.65 5.01 -3.14
N LEU A 25 21.67 4.79 -1.83
CA LEU A 25 20.50 4.73 -0.95
C LEU A 25 19.47 5.80 -1.30
N SER A 26 18.26 5.36 -1.67
CA SER A 26 17.10 6.23 -1.81
C SER A 26 16.83 6.97 -0.49
N ARG A 27 16.02 8.04 -0.53
CA ARG A 27 15.62 8.74 0.70
C ARG A 27 14.98 7.79 1.73
N LEU A 28 14.29 6.75 1.26
CA LEU A 28 13.71 5.69 2.10
C LEU A 28 14.80 4.78 2.67
N GLY A 29 15.79 4.39 1.86
CA GLY A 29 16.96 3.63 2.33
C GLY A 29 17.76 4.37 3.41
N LYS A 30 17.88 5.70 3.33
CA LYS A 30 18.53 6.51 4.38
C LYS A 30 17.74 6.54 5.69
N ILE A 31 16.39 6.54 5.61
CA ILE A 31 15.52 6.45 6.80
C ILE A 31 15.66 5.07 7.45
N LEU A 32 15.74 4.02 6.63
CA LEU A 32 15.99 2.66 7.07
C LEU A 32 17.31 2.55 7.85
N GLU A 33 18.42 2.99 7.25
CA GLU A 33 19.76 2.93 7.87
C GLU A 33 19.84 3.69 9.20
N SER A 34 19.12 4.81 9.30
CA SER A 34 19.18 5.67 10.48
C SER A 34 18.21 5.27 11.60
N ASN A 35 17.34 4.28 11.40
CA ASN A 35 16.33 3.88 12.37
C ASN A 35 16.47 2.40 12.78
N ARG A 36 17.27 2.17 13.82
CA ARG A 36 17.55 0.83 14.36
C ARG A 36 16.29 0.05 14.78
N LYS A 37 15.27 0.73 15.29
CA LYS A 37 13.99 0.07 15.65
C LYS A 37 13.23 -0.44 14.43
N LEU A 38 13.34 0.23 13.28
CA LEU A 38 12.77 -0.25 12.03
C LEU A 38 13.56 -1.44 11.47
N GLN A 39 14.89 -1.39 11.56
CA GLN A 39 15.75 -2.52 11.20
C GLN A 39 15.41 -3.75 12.05
N ASP A 40 15.38 -3.61 13.38
CA ASP A 40 15.03 -4.71 14.29
C ASP A 40 13.62 -5.29 13.99
N ARG A 41 12.67 -4.45 13.59
CA ARG A 41 11.32 -4.88 13.18
C ARG A 41 11.31 -5.63 11.85
N LEU A 42 12.10 -5.19 10.88
CA LEU A 42 12.22 -5.87 9.59
C LEU A 42 12.98 -7.18 9.70
N ASP A 43 14.05 -7.22 10.50
CA ASP A 43 14.78 -8.44 10.83
C ASP A 43 13.85 -9.46 11.49
N GLY A 44 12.97 -8.99 12.39
CA GLY A 44 11.93 -9.82 13.01
C GLY A 44 10.79 -10.25 12.07
N ALA A 45 10.61 -9.55 10.95
CA ALA A 45 9.61 -9.87 9.91
C ALA A 45 10.21 -10.68 8.74
N LEU A 46 11.50 -11.01 8.83
CA LEU A 46 12.24 -11.75 7.82
C LEU A 46 11.90 -13.24 7.95
N VAL A 47 11.26 -13.78 6.92
CA VAL A 47 10.90 -15.18 6.82
C VAL A 47 11.87 -15.86 5.87
N VAL A 48 12.61 -16.84 6.37
CA VAL A 48 13.49 -17.67 5.57
C VAL A 48 12.80 -19.00 5.31
N ASP A 49 12.38 -19.23 4.08
CA ASP A 49 11.87 -20.52 3.61
C ASP A 49 13.00 -21.33 2.98
N ASN A 50 13.37 -22.41 3.68
CA ASN A 50 14.41 -23.36 3.29
C ASN A 50 13.81 -24.74 2.95
N SER A 51 12.52 -24.82 2.65
CA SER A 51 11.84 -26.09 2.36
C SER A 51 12.10 -26.63 0.95
N GLY A 52 12.69 -25.82 0.06
CA GLY A 52 13.01 -26.17 -1.33
C GLY A 52 14.52 -26.26 -1.63
N PRO A 53 14.89 -26.51 -2.91
CA PRO A 53 16.28 -26.52 -3.36
C PRO A 53 16.95 -25.13 -3.33
N GLU A 54 16.17 -24.07 -3.16
CA GLU A 54 16.62 -22.68 -3.05
C GLU A 54 16.16 -22.09 -1.72
N VAL A 55 17.05 -21.31 -1.09
CA VAL A 55 16.72 -20.49 0.08
C VAL A 55 15.95 -19.27 -0.40
N ARG A 56 14.73 -19.10 0.09
CA ARG A 56 13.91 -17.90 -0.16
C ARG A 56 13.89 -17.05 1.08
N VAL A 57 14.27 -15.79 0.94
CA VAL A 57 14.14 -14.79 2.00
C VAL A 57 12.98 -13.87 1.60
N ALA A 58 11.95 -13.82 2.42
CA ALA A 58 10.80 -12.96 2.25
C ALA A 58 10.72 -11.98 3.43
N LEU A 59 10.27 -10.75 3.15
CA LEU A 59 9.83 -9.82 4.19
C LEU A 59 8.31 -9.90 4.27
N GLU A 60 7.78 -10.40 5.37
CA GLU A 60 6.35 -10.32 5.59
C GLU A 60 5.96 -8.89 6.00
N PRO A 61 5.05 -8.24 5.27
CA PRO A 61 4.67 -6.89 5.61
C PRO A 61 3.87 -6.86 6.93
N ASP A 62 4.12 -5.86 7.77
CA ASP A 62 3.27 -5.55 8.91
C ASP A 62 1.90 -5.10 8.40
N LYS A 63 0.94 -6.04 8.42
CA LYS A 63 -0.42 -5.83 7.90
C LYS A 63 -1.13 -4.69 8.63
N ASN A 64 -0.90 -4.54 9.95
CA ASN A 64 -1.50 -3.45 10.71
C ASN A 64 -0.95 -2.09 10.27
N ALA A 65 0.36 -2.00 10.01
CA ALA A 65 0.96 -0.78 9.50
C ALA A 65 0.42 -0.41 8.11
N LEU A 66 0.29 -1.39 7.21
CA LEU A 66 -0.31 -1.21 5.89
C LEU A 66 -1.77 -0.75 5.97
N GLU A 67 -2.59 -1.39 6.82
CA GLU A 67 -3.99 -1.01 7.00
C GLU A 67 -4.14 0.41 7.54
N VAL A 68 -3.28 0.84 8.49
CA VAL A 68 -3.30 2.22 9.02
C VAL A 68 -2.98 3.23 7.92
N VAL A 69 -1.97 2.96 7.10
CA VAL A 69 -1.59 3.82 5.97
C VAL A 69 -2.68 3.86 4.91
N ALA A 70 -3.22 2.70 4.53
CA ALA A 70 -4.31 2.59 3.56
C ALA A 70 -5.56 3.36 4.02
N ARG A 71 -5.96 3.20 5.29
CA ARG A 71 -7.07 3.92 5.91
C ARG A 71 -6.85 5.43 5.87
N LYS A 72 -5.69 5.90 6.34
CA LYS A 72 -5.36 7.34 6.39
C LYS A 72 -5.40 7.96 4.99
N ASN A 73 -4.77 7.30 4.03
CA ASN A 73 -4.72 7.79 2.66
C ASN A 73 -6.11 7.82 2.01
N ALA A 74 -6.89 6.75 2.18
CA ALA A 74 -8.23 6.67 1.61
C ALA A 74 -9.17 7.75 2.16
N ILE A 75 -9.11 8.04 3.47
CA ILE A 75 -9.88 9.14 4.07
C ILE A 75 -9.47 10.49 3.45
N GLY A 76 -8.16 10.73 3.29
CA GLY A 76 -7.65 11.94 2.67
C GLY A 76 -8.12 12.10 1.22
N HIS A 77 -8.05 11.04 0.42
CA HIS A 77 -8.49 11.04 -0.97
C HIS A 77 -9.99 11.26 -1.11
N LEU A 78 -10.79 10.60 -0.27
CA LEU A 78 -12.24 10.79 -0.25
C LEU A 78 -12.60 12.24 0.12
N TRP A 79 -11.93 12.80 1.13
CA TRP A 79 -12.14 14.19 1.53
C TRP A 79 -11.77 15.17 0.41
N LEU A 80 -10.66 14.95 -0.29
CA LEU A 80 -10.27 15.79 -1.44
C LEU A 80 -11.28 15.75 -2.57
N ALA A 81 -11.93 14.61 -2.80
CA ALA A 81 -12.89 14.45 -3.89
C ALA A 81 -14.31 14.93 -3.54
N THR A 82 -14.73 14.75 -2.29
CA THR A 82 -16.14 14.93 -1.87
C THR A 82 -16.35 16.03 -0.83
N GLY A 83 -15.28 16.51 -0.20
CA GLY A 83 -15.33 17.40 0.96
C GLY A 83 -15.69 16.72 2.28
N VAL A 84 -15.94 15.40 2.29
CA VAL A 84 -16.36 14.64 3.48
C VAL A 84 -15.27 13.67 3.92
N ALA A 85 -14.96 13.70 5.22
CA ALA A 85 -14.11 12.71 5.87
C ALA A 85 -14.98 11.79 6.73
N MET A 86 -14.87 10.48 6.51
CA MET A 86 -15.72 9.49 7.16
C MET A 86 -14.95 8.20 7.46
N PRO A 87 -15.39 7.44 8.48
CA PRO A 87 -14.74 6.18 8.81
C PRO A 87 -14.99 5.13 7.71
N PRO A 88 -13.97 4.39 7.28
CA PRO A 88 -14.17 3.30 6.34
C PRO A 88 -14.80 2.08 7.02
N VAL A 89 -15.60 1.36 6.23
CA VAL A 89 -16.28 0.12 6.59
C VAL A 89 -15.31 -1.06 6.48
N THR A 90 -14.56 -1.10 5.39
CA THR A 90 -13.58 -2.16 5.11
C THR A 90 -12.27 -1.57 4.63
N VAL A 91 -11.18 -2.26 4.94
CA VAL A 91 -9.83 -1.97 4.44
C VAL A 91 -9.26 -3.31 3.99
N VAL A 92 -8.87 -3.40 2.73
CA VAL A 92 -8.25 -4.59 2.16
C VAL A 92 -6.92 -4.18 1.56
N THR A 93 -5.88 -4.96 1.83
CA THR A 93 -4.54 -4.79 1.25
C THR A 93 -4.06 -6.11 0.70
N CYS A 94 -3.45 -6.10 -0.49
CA CYS A 94 -2.88 -7.29 -1.09
C CYS A 94 -1.61 -6.95 -1.91
N PRO A 95 -0.59 -7.82 -1.89
CA PRO A 95 0.43 -7.80 -2.94
C PRO A 95 -0.24 -8.07 -4.30
N LEU A 96 0.07 -7.25 -5.30
CA LEU A 96 -0.55 -7.34 -6.62
C LEU A 96 -0.16 -8.63 -7.36
N ASP A 97 1.02 -9.16 -7.09
CA ASP A 97 1.48 -10.44 -7.64
C ASP A 97 0.72 -11.65 -7.09
N ASN A 98 0.02 -11.50 -5.97
CA ASN A 98 -0.86 -12.54 -5.44
C ASN A 98 -2.24 -12.56 -6.11
N LEU A 99 -2.58 -11.56 -6.93
CA LEU A 99 -3.84 -11.53 -7.66
C LEU A 99 -3.71 -12.25 -9.01
N PRO A 100 -4.75 -13.00 -9.45
CA PRO A 100 -4.84 -13.45 -10.82
C PRO A 100 -4.70 -12.26 -11.77
N THR A 101 -3.95 -12.41 -12.88
CA THR A 101 -3.66 -11.32 -13.83
C THR A 101 -4.91 -10.56 -14.26
N VAL A 102 -6.00 -11.27 -14.56
CA VAL A 102 -7.28 -10.66 -14.95
C VAL A 102 -7.86 -9.79 -13.83
N ALA A 103 -7.81 -10.25 -12.58
CA ALA A 103 -8.30 -9.47 -11.44
C ALA A 103 -7.40 -8.26 -11.17
N ARG A 104 -6.08 -8.41 -11.28
CA ARG A 104 -5.11 -7.30 -11.18
C ARG A 104 -5.41 -6.21 -12.21
N GLU A 105 -5.61 -6.58 -13.48
CA GLU A 105 -5.89 -5.62 -14.54
C GLU A 105 -7.25 -4.93 -14.36
N ILE A 106 -8.30 -5.69 -14.00
CA ILE A 106 -9.65 -5.11 -13.80
C ILE A 106 -9.67 -4.15 -12.61
N LEU A 107 -9.05 -4.53 -11.49
CA LEU A 107 -9.15 -3.77 -10.24
C LEU A 107 -8.10 -2.66 -10.16
N PHE A 108 -6.89 -2.92 -10.66
CA PHE A 108 -5.69 -2.10 -10.46
C PHE A 108 -4.96 -1.76 -11.77
N GLY A 109 -5.46 -2.16 -12.95
CA GLY A 109 -4.83 -1.82 -14.24
C GLY A 109 -4.84 -0.31 -14.53
N GLN A 110 -3.99 0.14 -15.44
CA GLN A 110 -3.90 1.55 -15.84
C GLN A 110 -5.02 1.90 -16.83
N THR A 111 -6.22 2.17 -16.30
CA THR A 111 -7.34 2.77 -17.04
C THR A 111 -7.34 4.29 -16.89
N SER A 112 -8.16 5.01 -17.67
CA SER A 112 -8.19 6.48 -17.70
C SER A 112 -8.72 7.15 -16.42
N SER A 113 -9.21 6.39 -15.43
CA SER A 113 -9.82 6.91 -14.20
C SER A 113 -8.84 7.10 -13.03
N TRP A 114 -7.55 6.76 -13.19
CA TRP A 114 -6.57 6.85 -12.11
C TRP A 114 -5.97 8.25 -11.97
N THR A 115 -5.97 8.77 -10.76
CA THR A 115 -5.14 9.92 -10.38
C THR A 115 -3.73 9.43 -10.05
N VAL A 116 -2.76 9.79 -10.89
CA VAL A 116 -1.34 9.46 -10.67
C VAL A 116 -0.69 10.60 -9.89
N VAL A 117 -0.34 10.33 -8.64
CA VAL A 117 0.36 11.30 -7.77
C VAL A 117 1.86 11.28 -8.05
N GLN A 118 2.43 10.08 -8.19
CA GLN A 118 3.81 9.87 -8.56
C GLN A 118 3.91 8.65 -9.48
N PRO A 119 4.37 8.82 -10.74
CA PRO A 119 4.48 7.72 -11.69
C PRO A 119 5.28 6.54 -11.12
N GLY A 120 4.71 5.33 -11.21
CA GLY A 120 5.31 4.08 -10.72
C GLY A 120 5.40 3.93 -9.20
N ALA A 121 5.00 4.94 -8.42
CA ALA A 121 5.13 4.93 -6.96
C ALA A 121 3.78 5.07 -6.25
N TYR A 122 2.87 5.89 -6.76
CA TYR A 122 1.58 6.09 -6.11
C TYR A 122 0.52 6.59 -7.08
N ARG A 123 -0.59 5.85 -7.13
CA ARG A 123 -1.82 6.26 -7.82
C ARG A 123 -3.04 5.79 -7.07
N PHE A 124 -4.14 6.51 -7.21
CA PHE A 124 -5.42 6.14 -6.61
C PHE A 124 -6.58 6.38 -7.58
N ASN A 125 -7.68 5.70 -7.33
CA ASN A 125 -8.94 5.88 -8.03
C ASN A 125 -10.08 5.88 -6.99
N ILE A 126 -11.10 6.69 -7.25
CA ILE A 126 -12.29 6.77 -6.41
C ILE A 126 -13.47 6.35 -7.28
N LEU A 127 -14.17 5.32 -6.82
CA LEU A 127 -15.34 4.76 -7.48
C LEU A 127 -16.55 5.05 -6.61
N GLU A 128 -17.62 5.51 -7.25
CA GLU A 128 -18.95 5.59 -6.64
C GLU A 128 -19.76 4.40 -7.13
N THR A 129 -20.38 3.67 -6.21
CA THR A 129 -21.24 2.52 -6.53
C THR A 129 -22.59 2.71 -5.84
N GLU A 130 -23.65 2.28 -6.49
CA GLU A 130 -25.00 2.25 -5.91
C GLU A 130 -25.44 0.78 -5.84
N ASP A 131 -25.84 0.34 -4.65
CA ASP A 131 -26.29 -1.03 -4.40
C ASP A 131 -27.59 -0.97 -3.58
N PHE A 132 -28.73 -1.28 -4.21
CA PHE A 132 -30.06 -1.31 -3.58
C PHE A 132 -30.40 -0.08 -2.69
N ASP A 133 -30.23 1.14 -3.23
CA ASP A 133 -30.40 2.47 -2.58
C ASP A 133 -29.28 2.93 -1.62
N ASP A 134 -28.30 2.08 -1.30
CA ASP A 134 -27.12 2.49 -0.52
C ASP A 134 -25.96 2.86 -1.44
N ARG A 135 -25.64 4.15 -1.47
CA ARG A 135 -24.47 4.67 -2.16
C ARG A 135 -23.20 4.36 -1.36
N LYS A 136 -22.15 3.90 -2.05
CA LYS A 136 -20.86 3.58 -1.47
C LYS A 136 -19.75 4.25 -2.25
N PHE A 137 -18.71 4.65 -1.52
CA PHE A 137 -17.45 5.07 -2.12
C PHE A 137 -16.41 3.99 -1.93
N ILE A 138 -15.66 3.69 -2.99
CA ILE A 138 -14.52 2.79 -2.94
C ILE A 138 -13.29 3.58 -3.36
N VAL A 139 -12.30 3.65 -2.47
CA VAL A 139 -10.99 4.22 -2.79
C VAL A 139 -10.02 3.08 -3.01
N ARG A 140 -9.54 2.95 -4.25
CA ARG A 140 -8.46 2.02 -4.62
C ARG A 140 -7.14 2.77 -4.68
N THR A 141 -6.08 2.17 -4.15
CA THR A 141 -4.73 2.72 -4.29
C THR A 141 -3.75 1.65 -4.76
N VAL A 142 -2.75 2.07 -5.51
CA VAL A 142 -1.60 1.26 -5.88
C VAL A 142 -0.36 1.96 -5.34
N ILE A 143 0.42 1.24 -4.54
CA ILE A 143 1.66 1.71 -3.93
C ILE A 143 2.80 0.93 -4.60
N HIS A 144 3.67 1.68 -5.28
CA HIS A 144 4.86 1.19 -5.96
C HIS A 144 4.63 0.12 -7.03
N GLU A 145 3.39 -0.01 -7.53
CA GLU A 145 2.98 -1.09 -8.45
C GLU A 145 3.15 -2.51 -7.86
N GLU A 146 3.37 -2.60 -6.54
CA GLU A 146 3.55 -3.83 -5.78
C GLU A 146 2.34 -4.14 -4.88
N ILE A 147 1.73 -3.10 -4.28
CA ILE A 147 0.67 -3.26 -3.28
C ILE A 147 -0.62 -2.58 -3.76
N GLY A 148 -1.69 -3.35 -3.83
CA GLY A 148 -3.05 -2.86 -4.07
C GLY A 148 -3.82 -2.73 -2.77
N THR A 149 -4.55 -1.63 -2.62
CA THR A 149 -5.48 -1.42 -1.50
C THR A 149 -6.87 -1.11 -2.01
N GLU A 150 -7.89 -1.56 -1.29
CA GLU A 150 -9.29 -1.17 -1.49
C GLU A 150 -9.89 -0.79 -0.14
N VAL A 151 -10.49 0.40 -0.08
CA VAL A 151 -11.13 0.93 1.13
C VAL A 151 -12.54 1.36 0.79
N THR A 152 -13.53 0.78 1.47
CA THR A 152 -14.95 1.08 1.23
C THR A 152 -15.52 1.99 2.31
N PHE A 153 -16.36 2.92 1.90
CA PHE A 153 -17.09 3.84 2.76
C PHE A 153 -18.58 3.78 2.41
N ASN A 154 -19.44 3.93 3.42
CA ASN A 154 -20.85 4.20 3.17
C ASN A 154 -20.99 5.69 2.87
N SER A 155 -21.81 6.03 1.87
CA SER A 155 -22.22 7.42 1.66
C SER A 155 -22.82 8.01 2.94
N PRO A 156 -22.62 9.31 3.20
CA PRO A 156 -23.26 9.96 4.34
C PRO A 156 -24.77 10.01 4.18
#